data_AF-A0A1M5WYN2-F1
#
_entry.id   AF-A0A1M5WYN2-F1
#
_cell.length_a   1.000
_cell.length_b   1.000
_cell.length_c   1.000
_cell.angle_alpha   90.00
_cell.angle_beta   90.00
_cell.angle_gamma   90.00
#
_symmetry.space_group_name_H-M   'P 1'
#
loop_
_entity.id
_entity.type
_entity.pdbx_description
1 polymer ?
#
loop_
_entity_poly.entity_id
_entity_poly.type
_entity_poly.pdbx_seq_one_letter_code
_entity_poly.pdbx_strand_id
1 'polypeptide(L)'
;MNKKERGKLPLKYKSSGILLFGGLTLVCLFSFPKYIYNLIDGMVSFQPIIQFSKGDISVGGLGLSCFSSFMLVLFAEKISPKMLFFSFQVMFYGLLISIISPYLMMFWVDHFVEENHYTYCEAISDHEGKYWTTVYTKTIDICQIETAKVRGNKG
;
A
#
# COMPACT_ATOMS: atom_id res chain seq x y z
N MET A 1 -37.83 -15.26 -26.46
CA MET A 1 -37.03 -14.83 -25.28
C MET A 1 -36.16 -13.64 -25.68
N ASN A 2 -36.42 -12.46 -25.13
CA ASN A 2 -35.79 -11.21 -25.53
C ASN A 2 -34.32 -11.15 -25.09
N LYS A 3 -33.42 -10.78 -26.01
CA LYS A 3 -31.95 -10.71 -25.81
C LYS A 3 -31.49 -9.63 -24.81
N LYS A 4 -32.43 -8.92 -24.17
CA LYS A 4 -32.23 -7.67 -23.42
C LYS A 4 -32.09 -7.84 -21.90
N GLU A 5 -32.28 -9.06 -21.37
CA GLU A 5 -32.20 -9.32 -19.92
C GLU A 5 -30.92 -10.03 -19.45
N ARG A 6 -30.01 -10.40 -20.37
CA ARG A 6 -28.71 -10.96 -19.98
C ARG A 6 -27.76 -9.82 -19.59
N GLY A 7 -27.68 -9.49 -18.31
CA GLY A 7 -26.54 -8.70 -17.81
C GLY A 7 -26.80 -7.75 -16.65
N LYS A 8 -28.00 -7.68 -16.07
CA LYS A 8 -28.19 -6.89 -14.85
C LYS A 8 -27.66 -7.66 -13.65
N LEU A 9 -26.59 -7.16 -13.02
CA LEU A 9 -26.14 -7.66 -11.73
C LEU A 9 -27.28 -7.50 -10.71
N PRO A 10 -27.57 -8.51 -9.87
CA PRO A 10 -28.57 -8.36 -8.83
C PRO A 10 -28.14 -7.26 -7.85
N LEU A 11 -29.06 -6.34 -7.51
CA LEU A 11 -28.79 -5.14 -6.72
C LEU A 11 -28.01 -5.42 -5.42
N LYS A 12 -28.29 -6.54 -4.76
CA LYS A 12 -27.62 -6.98 -3.52
C LYS A 12 -26.10 -7.15 -3.69
N TYR A 13 -25.64 -7.69 -4.82
CA TYR A 13 -24.21 -7.88 -5.08
C TYR A 13 -23.53 -6.57 -5.47
N LYS A 14 -24.28 -5.68 -6.15
CA LYS A 14 -23.80 -4.34 -6.52
C LYS A 14 -23.51 -3.49 -5.29
N SER A 15 -24.43 -3.45 -4.31
CA SER A 15 -24.23 -2.69 -3.07
C SER A 15 -23.04 -3.20 -2.26
N SER A 16 -22.90 -4.52 -2.12
CA SER A 16 -21.76 -5.11 -1.39
C SER A 16 -20.42 -4.83 -2.09
N GLY A 17 -20.39 -4.91 -3.43
CA GLY A 17 -19.19 -4.59 -4.20
C GLY A 17 -18.80 -3.11 -4.09
N ILE A 18 -19.77 -2.19 -4.13
CA ILE A 18 -19.54 -0.75 -3.94
C ILE A 18 -18.95 -0.48 -2.56
N LEU A 19 -19.53 -1.05 -1.50
CA LEU A 19 -19.05 -0.87 -0.13
C LEU A 19 -17.65 -1.44 0.06
N LEU A 20 -17.40 -2.65 -0.44
CA LEU A 20 -16.11 -3.32 -0.29
C LEU A 20 -15.01 -2.59 -1.06
N PHE A 21 -15.17 -2.42 -2.38
CA PHE A 21 -14.12 -1.82 -3.20
C PHE A 21 -13.99 -0.32 -2.94
N GLY A 22 -15.10 0.40 -2.73
CA GLY A 22 -15.06 1.81 -2.37
C GLY A 22 -14.40 2.05 -1.02
N GLY A 23 -14.73 1.25 -0.02
CA GLY A 23 -14.08 1.31 1.31
C GLY A 23 -12.59 1.03 1.23
N LEU A 24 -12.18 -0.05 0.54
CA LEU A 24 -10.77 -0.38 0.35
C LEU A 24 -10.02 0.72 -0.41
N THR A 25 -10.62 1.28 -1.47
CA THR A 25 -10.03 2.42 -2.19
C THR A 25 -9.78 3.61 -1.27
N LEU A 26 -10.75 3.98 -0.44
CA LEU A 26 -10.59 5.10 0.49
C LEU A 26 -9.45 4.83 1.49
N VAL A 27 -9.41 3.65 2.09
CA VAL A 27 -8.32 3.25 2.99
C VAL A 27 -6.96 3.37 2.27
N CYS A 28 -6.85 2.88 1.03
CA CYS A 28 -5.60 2.98 0.28
C CYS A 28 -5.23 4.44 -0.04
N LEU A 29 -6.22 5.25 -0.43
CA LEU A 29 -6.03 6.66 -0.79
C LEU A 29 -5.56 7.51 0.39
N PHE A 30 -5.99 7.20 1.62
CA PHE A 30 -5.54 7.90 2.81
C PHE A 30 -4.21 7.37 3.34
N SER A 31 -4.04 6.05 3.38
CA SER A 31 -2.85 5.42 3.98
C SER A 31 -1.60 5.64 3.12
N PHE A 32 -1.66 5.40 1.82
CA PHE A 32 -0.47 5.43 0.96
C PHE A 32 0.25 6.80 0.94
N PRO A 33 -0.43 7.94 0.72
CA PRO A 33 0.23 9.25 0.72
C PRO A 33 0.84 9.58 2.08
N LYS A 34 0.18 9.21 3.19
CA LYS A 34 0.72 9.42 4.54
C LYS A 34 2.06 8.70 4.73
N TYR A 35 2.13 7.43 4.31
CA TYR A 35 3.36 6.65 4.45
C TYR A 35 4.48 7.14 3.55
N ILE A 36 4.18 7.44 2.29
CA ILE A 36 5.15 8.02 1.35
C ILE A 36 5.66 9.37 1.85
N TYR A 37 4.76 10.23 2.33
CA TYR A 37 5.13 11.53 2.89
C TYR A 37 6.07 11.37 4.08
N ASN A 38 5.72 10.52 5.05
CA ASN A 38 6.55 10.30 6.24
C ASN A 38 7.93 9.72 5.86
N LEU A 39 7.99 8.81 4.89
CA LEU A 39 9.25 8.23 4.42
C LEU A 39 10.13 9.29 3.75
N ILE A 40 9.57 10.06 2.80
CA ILE A 40 10.30 11.11 2.10
C ILE A 40 10.74 12.20 3.07
N ASP A 41 9.84 12.66 3.94
CA ASP A 41 10.14 13.67 4.96
C ASP A 41 11.23 13.18 5.90
N GLY A 42 11.15 11.93 6.37
CA GLY A 42 12.19 11.31 7.20
C GLY A 42 13.56 11.31 6.54
N MET A 43 13.62 10.98 5.25
CA MET A 43 14.87 10.97 4.48
C MET A 43 15.41 12.38 4.22
N VAL A 44 14.55 13.31 3.78
CA VAL A 44 14.95 14.69 3.46
C VAL A 44 15.39 15.46 4.71
N SER A 45 14.72 15.24 5.84
CA SER A 45 15.06 15.90 7.11
C SER A 45 16.11 15.16 7.94
N PHE A 46 16.67 14.06 7.42
CA PHE A 46 17.64 13.21 8.11
C PHE A 46 17.20 12.81 9.52
N GLN A 47 15.94 12.39 9.66
CA GLN A 47 15.40 11.99 10.93
C GLN A 47 16.23 10.85 11.54
N PRO A 48 16.38 10.82 12.88
CA PRO A 48 17.17 9.79 13.56
C PRO A 48 16.68 8.35 13.31
N ILE A 49 15.44 8.19 12.83
CA ILE A 49 14.77 6.92 12.57
C ILE A 49 14.14 7.00 11.17
N ILE A 50 14.44 6.00 10.34
CA ILE A 50 13.81 5.80 9.03
C ILE A 50 13.05 4.48 9.10
N GLN A 51 11.73 4.54 8.95
CA GLN A 51 10.87 3.37 8.92
C GLN A 51 10.39 3.11 7.49
N PHE A 52 10.63 1.90 7.01
CA PHE A 52 10.18 1.45 5.70
C PHE A 52 9.29 0.23 5.87
N SER A 53 8.10 0.26 5.27
CA SER A 53 7.13 -0.84 5.32
C SER A 53 6.74 -1.24 3.91
N LYS A 54 7.07 -2.49 3.53
CA LYS A 54 6.72 -3.01 2.20
C LYS A 54 5.22 -3.02 1.98
N GLY A 55 4.47 -3.42 3.01
CA GLY A 55 3.02 -3.48 2.97
C GLY A 55 2.39 -2.13 2.68
N ASP A 56 2.86 -1.09 3.37
CA ASP A 56 2.33 0.26 3.21
C ASP A 56 2.61 0.85 1.82
N ILE A 57 3.75 0.51 1.21
CA ILE A 57 4.06 0.87 -0.18
C ILE A 57 3.19 0.09 -1.17
N SER A 58 2.96 -1.21 -0.91
CA SER A 58 2.08 -2.05 -1.75
C SER A 58 0.64 -1.52 -1.81
N VAL A 59 0.15 -0.90 -0.72
CA VAL A 59 -1.20 -0.33 -0.63
C VAL A 59 -1.50 0.66 -1.76
N GLY A 60 -0.50 1.40 -2.26
CA GLY A 60 -0.70 2.33 -3.39
C GLY A 60 -1.14 1.61 -4.67
N GLY A 61 -0.44 0.55 -5.06
CA GLY A 61 -0.79 -0.26 -6.23
C GLY A 61 -2.12 -1.00 -6.04
N LEU A 62 -2.34 -1.57 -4.85
CA LEU A 62 -3.60 -2.23 -4.51
C LEU A 62 -4.78 -1.25 -4.58
N GLY A 63 -4.58 0.00 -4.15
CA GLY A 63 -5.56 1.07 -4.23
C GLY A 63 -6.02 1.36 -5.65
N LEU A 64 -5.11 1.36 -6.62
CA LEU A 64 -5.43 1.50 -8.04
C LEU A 64 -6.29 0.34 -8.56
N SER A 65 -5.96 -0.89 -8.16
CA SER A 65 -6.75 -2.07 -8.53
C SER A 65 -8.15 -2.02 -7.93
N CYS A 66 -8.26 -1.72 -6.62
CA CYS A 66 -9.55 -1.55 -5.94
C CYS A 66 -10.38 -0.42 -6.56
N PHE A 67 -9.76 0.70 -6.92
CA PHE A 67 -10.44 1.81 -7.58
C PHE A 67 -10.99 1.41 -8.95
N SER A 68 -10.22 0.68 -9.74
CA SER A 68 -10.70 0.14 -11.02
C SER A 68 -11.88 -0.83 -10.83
N SER A 69 -11.78 -1.74 -9.86
CA SER A 69 -12.89 -2.66 -9.51
C SER A 69 -14.13 -1.90 -9.03
N PHE A 70 -13.94 -0.84 -8.24
CA PHE A 70 -15.03 0.03 -7.77
C PHE A 70 -15.75 0.70 -8.95
N MET A 71 -15.00 1.27 -9.90
CA MET A 71 -15.56 1.86 -11.12
C MET A 71 -16.30 0.84 -11.98
N LEU A 72 -15.75 -0.37 -12.13
CA LEU A 72 -16.41 -1.48 -12.82
C LEU A 72 -17.76 -1.82 -12.18
N VAL A 73 -17.83 -1.93 -10.85
CA VAL A 73 -19.08 -2.26 -10.15
C VAL A 73 -20.09 -1.12 -10.25
N LEU A 74 -19.64 0.14 -10.10
CA LEU A 74 -20.51 1.32 -10.23
C LEU A 74 -21.19 1.39 -11.60
N PHE A 75 -20.42 1.16 -12.66
CA PHE A 75 -20.86 1.36 -14.04
C PHE A 75 -21.15 0.05 -14.80
N ALA A 76 -21.26 -1.09 -14.11
CA ALA A 76 -21.42 -2.41 -14.71
C ALA A 76 -22.53 -2.51 -15.78
N GLU A 77 -23.62 -1.76 -15.61
CA GLU A 77 -24.78 -1.77 -16.53
C GLU A 77 -24.60 -0.91 -17.78
N LYS A 78 -23.64 0.03 -17.78
CA LYS A 78 -23.46 1.04 -18.84
C LYS A 78 -22.04 1.04 -19.43
N ILE A 79 -21.25 0.01 -19.15
CA ILE A 79 -19.86 -0.02 -19.57
C ILE A 79 -19.73 -0.47 -21.02
N SER A 80 -18.95 0.27 -21.81
CA SER A 80 -18.57 -0.18 -23.15
C SER A 80 -17.52 -1.29 -23.05
N PRO A 81 -17.42 -2.20 -24.04
CA PRO A 81 -16.39 -3.24 -24.06
C PRO A 81 -14.96 -2.68 -23.97
N LYS A 82 -14.73 -1.48 -24.54
CA LYS A 82 -13.45 -0.77 -24.45
C LYS A 82 -13.12 -0.35 -23.03
N MET A 83 -14.08 0.23 -22.31
CA MET A 83 -13.90 0.65 -20.91
C MET A 83 -13.71 -0.54 -19.98
N LEU A 84 -14.38 -1.65 -20.26
CA LEU A 84 -14.18 -2.90 -19.53
C LEU A 84 -12.75 -3.42 -19.68
N PHE A 85 -12.24 -3.50 -20.92
CA PHE A 85 -10.85 -3.90 -21.19
C PHE A 85 -9.84 -2.97 -20.52
N PHE A 86 -10.03 -1.66 -20.65
CA PHE A 86 -9.19 -0.66 -19.99
C PHE A 86 -9.18 -0.83 -18.47
N SER A 87 -10.34 -1.04 -17.85
CA SER A 87 -10.43 -1.24 -16.39
C SER A 87 -9.71 -2.51 -15.94
N PHE A 88 -9.80 -3.60 -16.72
CA PHE A 88 -9.02 -4.82 -16.47
C PHE A 88 -7.51 -4.56 -16.55
N GLN A 89 -7.05 -3.78 -17.52
CA GLN A 89 -5.64 -3.38 -17.61
C GLN A 89 -5.21 -2.56 -16.40
N VAL A 90 -5.96 -1.54 -16.01
CA VAL A 90 -5.65 -0.73 -14.81
C VAL A 90 -5.61 -1.61 -13.56
N MET A 91 -6.56 -2.54 -13.43
CA MET A 91 -6.58 -3.48 -12.31
C MET A 91 -5.33 -4.37 -12.29
N PHE A 92 -4.95 -4.92 -13.43
CA PHE A 92 -3.75 -5.76 -13.58
C PHE A 92 -2.46 -4.97 -13.29
N TYR A 93 -2.30 -3.78 -13.88
CA TYR A 93 -1.14 -2.94 -13.64
C TYR A 93 -1.08 -2.42 -12.21
N GLY A 94 -2.21 -2.11 -11.57
CA GLY A 94 -2.25 -1.78 -10.14
C GLY A 94 -1.72 -2.91 -9.26
N LEU A 95 -2.09 -4.17 -9.56
CA LEU A 95 -1.58 -5.33 -8.84
C LEU A 95 -0.09 -5.54 -9.10
N LEU A 96 0.35 -5.35 -10.35
CA LEU A 96 1.76 -5.41 -10.72
C LEU A 96 2.58 -4.34 -9.99
N ILE A 97 2.08 -3.11 -9.93
CA ILE A 97 2.69 -2.00 -9.16
C ILE A 97 2.74 -2.36 -7.68
N SER A 98 1.66 -2.92 -7.10
CA SER A 98 1.62 -3.34 -5.69
C SER A 98 2.72 -4.36 -5.35
N ILE A 99 3.15 -5.16 -6.32
CA ILE A 99 4.20 -6.16 -6.15
C ILE A 99 5.57 -5.55 -6.37
N ILE A 100 5.74 -4.71 -7.40
CA ILE A 100 7.06 -4.18 -7.82
C ILE A 100 7.49 -2.97 -6.99
N SER A 101 6.57 -2.04 -6.68
CA SER A 101 6.90 -0.77 -6.03
C SER A 101 7.60 -0.90 -4.67
N PRO A 102 7.29 -1.89 -3.80
CA PRO A 102 8.02 -2.04 -2.54
C PRO A 102 9.50 -2.37 -2.76
N TYR A 103 9.85 -3.13 -3.81
CA TYR A 103 11.24 -3.47 -4.08
C TYR A 103 12.01 -2.27 -4.64
N LEU A 104 11.38 -1.48 -5.51
CA LEU A 104 11.98 -0.25 -6.02
C LEU A 104 12.23 0.77 -4.88
N MET A 105 11.25 0.93 -3.99
CA MET A 105 11.39 1.83 -2.85
C MET A 105 12.40 1.30 -1.83
N MET A 106 12.44 -0.01 -1.58
CA MET A 106 13.45 -0.61 -0.72
C MET A 106 14.86 -0.36 -1.24
N PHE A 107 15.09 -0.55 -2.55
CA PHE A 107 16.38 -0.24 -3.18
C PHE A 107 16.79 1.22 -2.97
N TRP A 108 15.84 2.15 -3.10
CA TRP A 108 16.09 3.57 -2.88
C TRP A 108 16.40 3.90 -1.40
N VAL A 109 15.65 3.30 -0.47
CA VAL A 109 15.86 3.46 0.97
C VAL A 109 17.19 2.86 1.40
N ASP A 110 17.54 1.67 0.93
CA ASP A 110 18.80 0.99 1.26
C ASP A 110 20.00 1.84 0.81
N HIS A 111 19.94 2.40 -0.40
CA HIS A 111 20.98 3.30 -0.90
C HIS A 111 21.13 4.54 -0.03
N PHE A 112 20.03 5.19 0.34
CA PHE A 112 20.06 6.35 1.25
C PHE A 112 20.62 6.00 2.63
N VAL A 113 20.23 4.86 3.20
CA VAL A 113 20.68 4.37 4.49
C VAL A 113 22.19 4.13 4.50
N GLU A 114 22.71 3.52 3.43
CA GLU A 114 24.13 3.23 3.26
C GLU A 114 24.95 4.53 3.14
N GLU A 115 24.53 5.46 2.28
CA GLU A 115 25.21 6.74 2.08
C GLU A 115 25.25 7.62 3.33
N ASN A 116 24.23 7.48 4.19
CA ASN A 116 24.09 8.30 5.40
C ASN A 116 24.42 7.56 6.71
N HIS A 117 25.02 6.37 6.60
CA HIS A 117 25.51 5.56 7.71
C HIS A 117 24.46 5.22 8.78
N TYR A 118 23.22 4.95 8.35
CA TYR A 118 22.21 4.43 9.27
C TYR A 118 22.48 2.96 9.59
N THR A 119 22.21 2.57 10.84
CA THR A 119 22.33 1.21 11.33
C THR A 119 20.95 0.55 11.37
N TYR A 120 20.88 -0.66 10.83
CA TYR A 120 19.68 -1.48 10.87
C TYR A 120 19.34 -1.91 12.32
N CYS A 121 18.10 -1.67 12.76
CA CYS A 121 17.65 -1.98 14.12
C CYS A 121 16.71 -3.18 14.11
N GLU A 122 17.27 -4.38 14.29
CA GLU A 122 16.54 -5.64 14.25
C GLU A 122 15.46 -5.74 15.35
N ALA A 123 15.76 -5.23 16.55
CA ALA A 123 14.91 -5.43 17.73
C ALA A 123 13.51 -4.78 17.64
N ILE A 124 13.33 -3.79 16.76
CA ILE A 124 12.04 -3.12 16.51
C ILE A 124 11.52 -3.36 15.09
N SER A 125 12.33 -3.98 14.23
CA SER A 125 11.91 -4.35 12.89
C SER A 125 11.04 -5.60 12.97
N ASP A 126 10.00 -5.66 12.14
CA ASP A 126 9.12 -6.82 12.06
C ASP A 126 9.51 -7.66 10.86
N HIS A 127 9.71 -8.96 11.08
CA HIS A 127 10.17 -9.93 10.08
C HIS A 127 9.13 -10.98 9.73
N GLU A 128 7.92 -10.89 10.29
CA GLU A 128 6.90 -11.90 10.06
C GLU A 128 6.14 -11.66 8.75
N GLY A 129 6.43 -12.50 7.75
CA GLY A 129 5.61 -12.67 6.56
C GLY A 129 5.58 -11.50 5.58
N LYS A 130 4.38 -11.16 5.08
CA LYS A 130 4.14 -10.24 3.95
C LYS A 130 4.26 -8.75 4.32
N TYR A 131 4.35 -8.42 5.62
CA TYR A 131 4.34 -7.05 6.15
C TYR A 131 5.69 -6.67 6.77
N TRP A 132 6.77 -6.94 6.02
CA TRP A 132 8.13 -6.60 6.42
C TRP A 132 8.26 -5.10 6.67
N THR A 133 8.49 -4.73 7.93
CA THR A 133 8.81 -3.36 8.33
C THR A 133 10.25 -3.32 8.79
N THR A 134 11.08 -2.59 8.07
CA THR A 134 12.49 -2.36 8.41
C THR A 134 12.65 -0.99 9.04
N VAL A 135 13.38 -0.95 10.15
CA VAL A 135 13.69 0.29 10.85
C VAL A 135 15.19 0.49 10.87
N TYR A 136 15.62 1.65 10.38
CA TYR A 136 17.01 2.08 10.37
C TYR A 136 17.16 3.27 11.32
N THR A 137 18.26 3.32 12.05
CA THR A 137 18.52 4.33 13.09
C THR A 137 19.89 4.93 12.90
N LYS A 138 20.07 6.21 13.20
CA LYS A 138 21.36 6.88 13.00
C LYS A 138 22.47 6.37 13.94
N THR A 139 22.10 5.88 15.13
CA THR A 139 23.02 5.35 16.13
C THR A 139 22.42 4.15 16.86
N ILE A 140 23.30 3.31 17.43
CA ILE A 140 22.90 2.15 18.25
C ILE A 140 22.11 2.61 19.49
N ASP A 141 22.45 3.75 20.08
CA ASP A 141 21.76 4.28 21.25
C ASP A 141 20.28 4.59 20.96
N ILE A 142 19.99 5.17 19.79
CA ILE A 142 18.60 5.42 19.35
C ILE A 142 17.85 4.09 19.23
N CYS A 143 18.46 3.08 18.61
CA CYS A 143 17.87 1.75 18.49
C CYS A 143 17.53 1.14 19.86
N GLN A 144 18.41 1.27 20.86
CA GLN A 144 18.18 0.76 22.21
C GLN A 144 17.03 1.50 22.92
N ILE A 145 16.99 2.84 22.81
CA ILE A 145 15.94 3.67 23.39
C ILE A 145 14.57 3.30 22.79
N GLU A 146 14.47 3.19 21.47
CA GLU A 146 13.22 2.82 20.80
C GLU A 146 12.80 1.38 21.12
N THR A 147 13.75 0.46 21.20
CA THR A 147 13.48 -0.92 21.64
C THR A 147 12.87 -0.96 23.05
N ALA A 148 13.40 -0.16 23.97
CA ALA A 148 12.89 -0.08 25.33
C ALA A 148 11.45 0.48 25.37
N LYS A 149 11.14 1.50 24.56
CA LYS A 149 9.78 2.05 24.43
C LYS A 149 8.78 1.02 23.91
N VAL A 150 9.13 0.29 22.86
CA VAL A 150 8.25 -0.73 22.27
C VAL A 150 8.00 -1.87 23.25
N ARG A 151 9.01 -2.29 24.03
CA ARG A 151 8.86 -3.33 25.06
C ARG A 151 8.04 -2.87 26.25
N GLY A 152 8.22 -1.62 26.70
CA GLY A 152 7.47 -1.05 27.82
C GLY A 152 5.97 -0.91 27.55
N ASN A 153 5.57 -0.69 26.29
CA ASN A 153 4.17 -0.61 25.89
C ASN A 153 3.50 -1.99 25.71
N LYS A 154 4.25 -3.10 25.78
CA LYS A 154 3.73 -4.47 25.65
C LYS A 154 3.47 -5.16 27.00
N GLY A 155 3.74 -4.49 28.13
CA GLY A 155 3.42 -4.95 29.49
C GLY A 155 2.17 -4.27 30.03
#